data_AF-A0A965G6M9-F1
#
_entry.id   AF-A0A965G6M9-F1
#
_cell.length_a   1.000
_cell.length_b   1.000
_cell.length_c   1.000
_cell.angle_alpha   90.00
_cell.angle_beta   90.00
_cell.angle_gamma   90.00
#
_symmetry.space_group_name_H-M   'P 1'
#
loop_
_entity.id
_entity.type
_entity.pdbx_description
1 polymer ?
#
loop_
_entity_poly.entity_id
_entity_poly.type
_entity_poly.pdbx_seq_one_letter_code
_entity_poly.pdbx_strand_id
1 'polypeptide(L)' 'MAKKASRISELWDGVDPQGRDVRYAAYFHHFNREDYYEAHDVLESLWLEEGRKARGAGFYQGLIQLAGAF' A
#
# COMPACT_ATOMS: atom_id res chain seq x y z
N MET A 1 -11.47 -10.10 -11.88
CA MET A 1 -10.64 -8.87 -11.86
C MET A 1 -11.32 -7.66 -11.22
N ALA A 2 -12.65 -7.47 -11.29
CA ALA A 2 -13.33 -6.29 -10.70
C ALA A 2 -13.48 -6.29 -9.16
N LYS A 3 -13.58 -7.45 -8.50
CA LYS A 3 -13.78 -7.55 -7.04
C LYS A 3 -12.57 -7.11 -6.19
N LYS A 4 -11.33 -7.29 -6.68
CA LYS A 4 -10.11 -6.96 -5.92
C LYS A 4 -9.90 -5.45 -5.83
N ALA A 5 -10.07 -4.73 -6.95
CA ALA A 5 -9.93 -3.27 -6.99
C ALA A 5 -10.97 -2.54 -6.11
N SER A 6 -12.21 -3.05 -6.05
CA SER A 6 -13.26 -2.48 -5.17
C SER A 6 -12.94 -2.62 -3.69
N ARG A 7 -12.32 -3.73 -3.27
CA ARG A 7 -11.90 -3.95 -1.87
C ARG A 7 -10.71 -3.07 -1.49
N ILE A 8 -9.80 -2.82 -2.43
CA ILE A 8 -8.61 -2.01 -2.16
C ILE A 8 -8.97 -0.54 -1.90
N SER A 9 -9.99 0.02 -2.57
CA SER A 9 -10.51 1.36 -2.25
C SER A 9 -11.08 1.49 -0.83
N GLU A 10 -11.55 0.39 -0.22
CA GLU A 10 -12.02 0.38 1.16
C GLU A 10 -10.85 0.38 2.17
N LEU A 11 -9.65 -0.03 1.76
CA LEU A 11 -8.49 -0.18 2.65
C LEU A 11 -7.89 1.16 3.10
N TRP A 12 -8.25 2.27 2.49
CA TRP A 12 -7.75 3.59 2.88
C TRP A 12 -8.87 4.59 3.16
N ASP A 13 -10.09 4.09 3.36
CA ASP A 13 -11.21 4.92 3.81
C ASP A 13 -10.92 5.47 5.22
N GLY A 14 -11.03 6.78 5.39
CA GLY A 14 -10.77 7.45 6.67
C GLY A 14 -9.28 7.60 7.05
N VAL A 15 -8.33 7.18 6.20
CA VAL A 15 -6.90 7.42 6.44
C VAL A 15 -6.53 8.84 6.03
N ASP A 16 -5.91 9.60 6.94
CA ASP A 16 -5.37 10.92 6.63
C ASP A 16 -4.01 10.80 5.91
N PRO A 17 -3.91 11.20 4.62
CA PRO A 17 -2.68 11.10 3.86
C PRO A 17 -1.58 12.09 4.29
N GLN A 18 -1.90 13.13 5.08
CA GLN A 18 -0.95 14.16 5.53
C GLN A 18 -0.06 14.74 4.41
N GLY A 19 -0.64 14.95 3.22
CA GLY A 19 0.06 15.49 2.05
C GLY A 19 0.90 14.49 1.24
N ARG A 20 0.78 13.19 1.53
CA ARG A 20 1.35 12.08 0.73
C ARG A 20 0.24 11.33 -0.03
N ASP A 21 0.60 10.28 -0.77
CA ASP A 21 -0.41 9.38 -1.33
C ASP A 21 -1.14 8.63 -0.20
N VAL A 22 -2.47 8.52 -0.30
CA VAL A 22 -3.30 7.86 0.72
C VAL A 22 -2.93 6.38 0.90
N ARG A 23 -2.48 5.72 -0.15
CA ARG A 23 -2.01 4.32 -0.11
C ARG A 23 -0.73 4.18 0.70
N TYR A 24 0.14 5.17 0.62
CA TYR A 24 1.35 5.21 1.43
C TYR A 24 1.02 5.32 2.93
N ALA A 25 0.07 6.19 3.29
CA ALA A 25 -0.38 6.30 4.68
C ALA A 25 -1.13 5.02 5.14
N ALA A 26 -1.97 4.45 4.27
CA ALA A 26 -2.74 3.25 4.56
C ALA A 26 -1.87 2.00 4.74
N TYR A 27 -0.72 1.91 4.07
CA TYR A 27 0.28 0.87 4.37
C TYR A 27 0.63 0.85 5.86
N PHE A 28 1.02 1.99 6.45
CA PHE A 28 1.40 2.05 7.87
C PHE A 28 0.20 1.87 8.79
N HIS A 29 -0.98 2.31 8.37
CA HIS A 29 -2.21 2.06 9.12
C HIS A 29 -2.46 0.57 9.32
N HIS A 30 -2.42 -0.23 8.24
CA HIS A 30 -2.61 -1.68 8.28
C HIS A 30 -1.43 -2.42 8.91
N PHE A 31 -0.20 -2.04 8.55
CA PHE A 31 1.01 -2.69 9.07
C PHE A 31 1.10 -2.60 10.61
N ASN A 32 0.78 -1.44 11.19
CA ASN A 32 0.79 -1.25 12.65
C ASN A 32 -0.33 -1.99 13.39
N ARG A 33 -1.33 -2.51 12.66
CA ARG A 33 -2.45 -3.31 13.18
C ARG A 33 -2.27 -4.80 12.92
N GLU A 34 -1.12 -5.20 12.39
CA GLU A 34 -0.80 -6.57 12.00
C GLU A 34 -1.64 -7.09 10.81
N ASP A 35 -2.31 -6.18 10.09
CA ASP A 35 -3.07 -6.45 8.85
C ASP A 35 -2.09 -6.50 7.65
N TYR A 36 -1.10 -7.40 7.69
CA TYR A 36 0.05 -7.40 6.78
C TYR A 36 -0.32 -7.66 5.32
N TYR A 37 -1.34 -8.48 5.07
CA TYR A 37 -1.82 -8.77 3.72
C TYR A 37 -2.43 -7.53 3.06
N GLU A 38 -3.26 -6.80 3.81
CA GLU A 38 -3.86 -5.53 3.41
C GLU A 38 -2.79 -4.45 3.20
N ALA A 39 -1.80 -4.37 4.09
CA ALA A 39 -0.67 -3.46 3.94
C ALA A 39 0.10 -3.74 2.63
N HIS A 40 0.40 -5.01 2.35
CA HIS A 40 1.03 -5.43 1.11
C HIS A 40 0.23 -5.01 -0.13
N ASP A 41 -1.05 -5.39 -0.21
CA ASP A 41 -1.90 -5.13 -1.38
C ASP A 41 -2.08 -3.62 -1.65
N VAL A 42 -2.22 -2.80 -0.60
CA VAL A 42 -2.34 -1.34 -0.75
C VAL A 42 -1.06 -0.73 -1.34
N LEU A 43 0.11 -1.08 -0.79
CA LEU A 43 1.36 -0.48 -1.26
C LEU A 43 1.80 -1.04 -2.62
N GLU A 44 1.49 -2.31 -2.91
CA GLU A 44 1.67 -2.88 -4.25
C GLU A 44 0.86 -2.11 -5.30
N SER A 45 -0.38 -1.72 -4.98
CA SER A 45 -1.21 -0.93 -5.89
C SER A 45 -0.59 0.44 -6.23
N LEU A 46 0.01 1.12 -5.24
CA LEU A 46 0.73 2.38 -5.45
C LEU A 46 1.99 2.16 -6.30
N TRP A 47 2.77 1.12 -5.97
CA TRP A 47 4.01 0.81 -6.68
C TRP A 47 3.80 0.43 -8.14
N LEU A 48 2.73 -0.30 -8.45
CA LEU A 48 2.36 -0.64 -9.83
C LEU A 48 1.91 0.59 -10.64
N GLU A 49 1.26 1.56 -10.00
CA GLU A 49 0.78 2.79 -10.64
C GLU A 49 1.90 3.79 -10.92
N GLU A 50 2.77 4.08 -9.94
CA GLU A 50 3.95 4.94 -10.15
C GLU A 50 4.99 4.27 -11.05
N GLY A 51 5.03 2.94 -11.03
CA GLY A 51 5.88 2.12 -11.88
C GLY A 51 7.32 1.96 -11.37
N ARG A 52 7.97 0.89 -11.81
CA ARG A 52 9.34 0.49 -11.39
C ARG A 52 10.46 1.51 -11.65
N LYS A 53 10.20 2.55 -12.44
CA LYS A 53 11.16 3.62 -12.76
C LYS A 53 10.96 4.88 -11.92
N ALA A 54 9.91 4.93 -11.09
CA ALA A 54 9.67 6.06 -10.21
C ALA A 54 10.78 6.21 -9.16
N ARG A 55 11.06 7.45 -8.79
CA ARG A 55 12.02 7.78 -7.75
C ARG A 55 11.49 7.24 -6.42
N GLY A 56 12.11 6.18 -5.90
CA GLY A 56 11.63 5.48 -4.69
C GLY A 56 11.03 4.10 -4.95
N ALA A 57 10.99 3.60 -6.18
CA ALA A 57 10.46 2.27 -6.49
C ALA A 57 11.12 1.14 -5.68
N GLY A 58 12.43 1.23 -5.41
CA GLY A 58 13.12 0.26 -4.55
C GLY A 58 12.73 0.34 -3.08
N PHE A 59 12.37 1.53 -2.60
CA PHE A 59 11.90 1.74 -1.23
C PHE A 59 10.52 1.11 -1.03
N TYR A 60 9.57 1.37 -1.93
CA TYR A 60 8.25 0.73 -1.87
C TYR A 60 8.35 -0.79 -2.05
N GLN A 61 9.20 -1.27 -2.95
CA GLN A 61 9.45 -2.71 -3.08
C GLN A 61 9.96 -3.31 -1.76
N GLY A 62 10.86 -2.63 -1.05
CA GLY A 62 11.33 -3.08 0.27
C GLY A 62 10.20 -3.18 1.30
N LEU A 63 9.32 -2.18 1.36
CA LEU A 63 8.16 -2.18 2.26
C LEU A 63 7.12 -3.25 1.91
N ILE A 64 6.89 -3.51 0.62
CA ILE A 64 6.02 -4.59 0.14
C ILE A 64 6.58 -5.95 0.59
N GLN A 65 7.89 -6.18 0.38
CA GLN A 65 8.54 -7.41 0.83
C GLN A 65 8.53 -7.56 2.35
N LEU A 66 8.66 -6.46 3.09
CA LEU A 66 8.57 -6.47 4.56
C LEU A 66 7.20 -6.93 5.02
N ALA A 67 6.12 -6.36 4.46
CA ALA A 67 4.76 -6.79 4.79
C ALA A 67 4.50 -8.25 4.39
N GLY A 68 5.02 -8.71 3.25
CA GLY A 68 4.90 -10.12 2.86
C GLY A 68 5.76 -11.11 3.66
N ALA A 69 6.65 -10.64 4.53
CA ALA A 69 7.50 -11.48 5.37
C ALA A 69 6.88 -11.82 6.73
N PHE A 70 5.86 -11.09 7.16
CA PHE A 70 5.09 -11.32 8.38
C PHE A 70 3.73 -11.95 8.04
#